data_AF-A0A4Q3EEV1-F1
#
_entry.id   AF-A0A4Q3EEV1-F1
#
_cell.length_a   1.000
_cell.length_b   1.000
_cell.length_c   1.000
_cell.angle_alpha   90.00
_cell.angle_beta   90.00
_cell.angle_gamma   90.00
#
_symmetry.space_group_name_H-M   'P 1'
#
loop_
_entity.id
_entity.type
_entity.pdbx_description
1 polymer ?
#
loop_
_entity_poly.entity_id
_entity_poly.type
_entity_poly.pdbx_seq_one_letter_code
_entity_poly.pdbx_strand_id
1 'polypeptide(L)'
;MPETIFEVILVGDSGNISRYKPDPVLSLLTKHVDTENPSAVIFLGDNVYPNGLPEKGDRLREDAELVLKKHHEAVRDYTGKVIFISGNHDWNKGKDDGYDYVIRQEKYLEKLFDGANIYLPSNGCPGPKEVSINDDLTIVAINTQWWIQRGFRPIGAKDGCSASSEEDFFVLLEEILQKNINKKV
;
A
#
# COMPACT_ATOMS: atom_id res chain seq x y z
N MET A 1 4.35 24.21 -21.08
CA MET A 1 4.79 23.27 -20.05
C MET A 1 5.01 21.95 -20.76
N PRO A 2 6.07 21.17 -20.48
CA PRO A 2 6.22 19.85 -21.08
C PRO A 2 4.98 19.01 -20.76
N GLU A 3 4.56 18.18 -21.70
CA GLU A 3 3.43 17.28 -21.56
C GLU A 3 3.72 16.26 -20.46
N THR A 4 2.85 16.18 -19.45
CA THR A 4 3.01 15.22 -18.35
C THR A 4 2.68 13.82 -18.87
N ILE A 5 3.70 12.99 -19.04
CA ILE A 5 3.52 11.62 -19.54
C ILE A 5 2.92 10.66 -18.50
N PHE A 6 3.13 10.94 -17.21
CA PHE A 6 2.56 10.22 -16.07
C PHE A 6 2.78 10.99 -14.76
N GLU A 7 1.82 11.01 -13.85
CA GLU A 7 1.97 11.58 -12.50
C GLU A 7 1.96 10.50 -11.41
N VAL A 8 2.86 10.60 -10.42
CA VAL A 8 2.85 9.75 -9.22
C VAL A 8 2.51 10.60 -8.01
N ILE A 9 1.39 10.30 -7.37
CA ILE A 9 0.88 10.98 -6.18
C ILE A 9 1.15 10.09 -4.97
N LEU A 10 1.93 10.60 -4.02
CA LEU A 10 2.34 9.88 -2.82
C LEU A 10 1.64 10.45 -1.59
N VAL A 11 0.95 9.59 -0.83
CA VAL A 11 0.18 9.98 0.36
C VAL A 11 0.61 9.12 1.54
N GLY A 12 1.31 9.70 2.53
CA GLY A 12 1.72 9.01 3.76
C GLY A 12 0.90 9.45 4.98
N ASP A 13 0.96 8.66 6.07
CA ASP A 13 0.44 9.02 7.39
C ASP A 13 -1.03 9.50 7.39
N SER A 14 -1.88 8.83 6.60
CA SER A 14 -3.27 9.21 6.36
C SER A 14 -4.27 8.47 7.26
N GLY A 15 -3.80 7.75 8.28
CA GLY A 15 -4.65 6.93 9.16
C GLY A 15 -5.42 7.68 10.25
N ASN A 16 -5.18 8.98 10.47
CA ASN A 16 -5.85 9.77 11.52
C ASN A 16 -7.12 10.50 11.05
N ILE A 17 -8.05 9.77 10.44
CA ILE A 17 -9.23 10.40 9.84
C ILE A 17 -10.38 10.51 10.85
N SER A 18 -10.88 11.73 11.05
CA SER A 18 -12.06 11.98 11.90
C SER A 18 -13.30 11.29 11.34
N ARG A 19 -14.16 10.72 12.20
CA ARG A 19 -15.47 10.21 11.76
C ARG A 19 -16.35 11.30 11.12
N TYR A 20 -16.39 12.48 11.73
CA TYR A 20 -17.43 13.49 11.50
C TYR A 20 -17.01 14.67 10.61
N LYS A 21 -15.72 14.75 10.25
CA LYS A 21 -15.20 15.84 9.44
C LYS A 21 -14.54 15.30 8.17
N PRO A 22 -14.61 16.02 7.04
CA PRO A 22 -13.75 15.75 5.90
C PRO A 22 -12.29 15.79 6.32
N ASP A 23 -11.50 14.87 5.80
CA ASP A 23 -10.05 14.92 5.95
C ASP A 23 -9.47 15.87 4.89
N PRO A 24 -8.63 16.86 5.26
CA PRO A 24 -8.11 17.83 4.31
C PRO A 24 -7.16 17.23 3.28
N VAL A 25 -6.39 16.18 3.63
CA VAL A 25 -5.45 15.52 2.70
C VAL A 25 -6.23 14.72 1.68
N LEU A 26 -7.20 13.90 2.12
CA LEU A 26 -8.06 13.16 1.19
C LEU A 26 -8.92 14.11 0.34
N SER A 27 -9.40 15.22 0.91
CA SER A 27 -10.17 16.22 0.14
C SER A 27 -9.31 16.90 -0.93
N LEU A 28 -8.03 17.13 -0.65
CA LEU A 28 -7.08 17.65 -1.64
C LEU A 28 -6.81 16.60 -2.71
N LEU A 29 -6.57 15.34 -2.31
CA LEU A 29 -6.38 14.22 -3.23
C LEU A 29 -7.57 14.10 -4.19
N THR A 30 -8.80 14.03 -3.70
CA THR A 30 -10.01 13.93 -4.54
C THR A 30 -10.16 15.08 -5.54
N LYS A 31 -9.69 16.29 -5.19
CA LYS A 31 -9.71 17.44 -6.10
C LYS A 31 -8.56 17.44 -7.11
N HIS A 32 -7.45 16.80 -6.76
CA HIS A 32 -6.24 16.74 -7.58
C HIS A 32 -6.29 15.60 -8.58
N VAL A 33 -6.76 14.41 -8.16
CA VAL A 33 -6.85 13.25 -9.03
C VAL A 33 -7.73 13.57 -10.23
N ASP A 34 -7.12 13.47 -11.39
CA ASP A 34 -7.75 13.70 -12.67
C ASP A 34 -8.01 12.36 -13.35
N THR A 35 -9.10 12.28 -14.11
CA THR A 35 -9.46 11.11 -14.91
C THR A 35 -8.88 11.15 -16.32
N GLU A 36 -8.41 12.32 -16.78
CA GLU A 36 -7.91 12.51 -18.14
C GLU A 36 -6.41 12.17 -18.28
N ASN A 37 -5.61 12.48 -17.26
CA ASN A 37 -4.16 12.28 -17.29
C ASN A 37 -3.72 10.95 -16.62
N PRO A 38 -2.84 10.15 -17.26
CA PRO A 38 -2.30 8.94 -16.66
C PRO A 38 -1.59 9.21 -15.33
N SER A 39 -2.02 8.53 -14.27
CA SER A 39 -1.44 8.72 -12.95
C SER A 39 -1.54 7.48 -12.05
N ALA A 40 -0.81 7.51 -10.93
CA ALA A 40 -0.92 6.56 -9.84
C ALA A 40 -1.01 7.28 -8.49
N VAL A 41 -1.91 6.81 -7.62
CA VAL A 41 -1.98 7.21 -6.22
C VAL A 41 -1.41 6.08 -5.37
N ILE A 42 -0.43 6.39 -4.52
CA ILE A 42 0.22 5.43 -3.63
C ILE A 42 0.09 5.89 -2.19
N PHE A 43 -0.64 5.12 -1.40
CA PHE A 43 -0.70 5.28 0.05
C PHE A 43 0.50 4.57 0.70
N LEU A 44 1.38 5.35 1.33
CA LEU A 44 2.72 4.92 1.77
C LEU A 44 2.75 4.29 3.17
N GLY A 45 1.62 3.78 3.65
CA GLY A 45 1.51 3.17 4.97
C GLY A 45 0.96 4.10 6.04
N ASP A 46 0.80 3.51 7.23
CA ASP A 46 0.08 4.08 8.35
C ASP A 46 -1.34 4.50 7.94
N ASN A 47 -1.98 3.59 7.21
CA ASN A 47 -3.28 3.79 6.60
C ASN A 47 -4.41 3.82 7.64
N VAL A 48 -4.19 3.24 8.83
CA VAL A 48 -5.17 3.24 9.93
C VAL A 48 -4.49 3.37 11.30
N TYR A 49 -4.92 4.37 12.08
CA TYR A 49 -4.56 4.50 13.48
C TYR A 49 -5.62 3.95 14.45
N PRO A 50 -5.23 3.54 15.67
CA PRO A 50 -3.85 3.50 16.16
C PRO A 50 -3.06 2.26 15.75
N ASN A 51 -3.67 1.16 15.29
CA ASN A 51 -2.96 -0.11 15.12
C ASN A 51 -3.42 -0.90 13.88
N GLY A 52 -3.75 -0.26 12.76
CA GLY A 52 -4.23 -0.98 11.59
C GLY A 52 -5.68 -1.47 11.78
N LEU A 53 -6.05 -2.53 11.06
CA LEU A 53 -7.41 -3.06 11.06
C LEU A 53 -7.53 -4.28 12.01
N PRO A 54 -8.12 -4.15 13.22
CA PRO A 54 -8.21 -5.22 14.24
C PRO A 54 -9.19 -6.34 13.83
N GLU A 55 -9.29 -7.40 14.64
CA GLU A 55 -10.17 -8.52 14.35
C GLU A 55 -11.66 -8.14 14.50
N LYS A 56 -12.55 -8.99 13.97
CA LYS A 56 -13.99 -8.75 14.13
C LYS A 56 -14.36 -8.87 15.61
N GLY A 57 -15.12 -7.89 16.12
CA GLY A 57 -15.52 -7.81 17.52
C GLY A 57 -14.63 -6.90 18.38
N ASP A 58 -13.46 -6.51 17.90
CA ASP A 58 -12.65 -5.48 18.57
C ASP A 58 -13.37 -4.12 18.51
N ARG A 59 -13.28 -3.34 19.60
CA ARG A 59 -13.96 -2.04 19.71
C ARG A 59 -13.52 -1.03 18.63
N LEU A 60 -12.28 -1.15 18.13
CA LEU A 60 -11.71 -0.25 17.12
C LEU A 60 -11.98 -0.74 15.69
N ARG A 61 -12.62 -1.90 15.50
CA ARG A 61 -12.87 -2.47 14.18
C ARG A 61 -13.69 -1.55 13.29
N GLU A 62 -14.78 -0.99 13.82
CA GLU A 62 -15.67 -0.11 13.06
C GLU A 62 -14.96 1.20 12.66
N ASP A 63 -14.17 1.78 13.57
CA ASP A 63 -13.33 2.95 13.29
C ASP A 63 -12.35 2.68 12.15
N ALA A 64 -11.60 1.60 12.25
CA ALA A 64 -10.61 1.21 11.27
C ALA A 64 -11.22 0.97 9.88
N GLU A 65 -12.36 0.30 9.83
CA GLU A 65 -13.11 0.10 8.59
C GLU A 65 -13.61 1.41 7.97
N LEU A 66 -14.08 2.35 8.79
CA LEU A 66 -14.50 3.67 8.34
C LEU A 66 -13.33 4.45 7.73
N VAL A 67 -12.15 4.41 8.35
CA VAL A 67 -10.93 5.04 7.82
C VAL A 67 -10.59 4.48 6.44
N LEU A 68 -10.58 3.15 6.26
CA LEU A 68 -10.30 2.51 4.97
C LEU A 68 -11.36 2.83 3.91
N LYS A 69 -12.64 2.90 4.29
CA LYS A 69 -13.71 3.34 3.38
C LYS A 69 -13.48 4.77 2.91
N LYS A 70 -13.01 5.67 3.77
CA LYS A 70 -12.73 7.06 3.38
C LYS A 70 -11.57 7.17 2.39
N HIS A 71 -10.53 6.34 2.54
CA HIS A 71 -9.47 6.24 1.54
C HIS A 71 -10.04 5.80 0.18
N HIS A 72 -10.85 4.74 0.17
CA HIS A 72 -11.52 4.28 -1.04
C HIS A 72 -12.44 5.35 -1.64
N GLU A 73 -13.27 6.01 -0.84
CA GLU A 73 -14.16 7.09 -1.28
C GLU A 73 -13.39 8.25 -1.93
N ALA A 74 -12.20 8.57 -1.43
CA ALA A 74 -11.37 9.66 -1.96
C ALA A 74 -10.87 9.40 -3.39
N VAL A 75 -10.81 8.12 -3.81
CA VAL A 75 -10.33 7.68 -5.13
C VAL A 75 -11.35 6.80 -5.86
N ARG A 76 -12.62 6.78 -5.44
CA ARG A 76 -13.64 5.86 -5.99
C ARG A 76 -13.90 6.09 -7.47
N ASP A 77 -13.90 7.37 -7.87
CA ASP A 77 -14.21 7.78 -9.25
C ASP A 77 -12.92 7.95 -10.08
N TYR A 78 -11.75 7.65 -9.48
CA TYR A 78 -10.45 7.75 -10.13
C TYR A 78 -10.13 6.47 -10.91
N THR A 79 -9.68 6.64 -12.15
CA THR A 79 -9.45 5.54 -13.11
C THR A 79 -7.98 5.11 -13.19
N GLY A 80 -7.06 5.87 -12.58
CA GLY A 80 -5.65 5.53 -12.55
C GLY A 80 -5.33 4.43 -11.54
N LYS A 81 -4.04 4.14 -11.37
CA LYS A 81 -3.60 3.06 -10.48
C LYS A 81 -3.70 3.51 -9.02
N VAL A 82 -4.23 2.66 -8.14
CA VAL A 82 -4.23 2.87 -6.69
C VAL A 82 -3.42 1.76 -6.04
N ILE A 83 -2.48 2.13 -5.17
CA ILE A 83 -1.62 1.20 -4.45
C ILE A 83 -1.61 1.59 -2.96
N PHE A 84 -1.66 0.60 -2.09
CA PHE A 84 -1.43 0.73 -0.66
C PHE A 84 -0.20 -0.08 -0.27
N ILE A 85 0.66 0.52 0.56
CA ILE A 85 1.77 -0.15 1.23
C ILE A 85 1.49 -0.13 2.73
N SER A 86 1.95 -1.13 3.48
CA SER A 86 1.79 -1.19 4.94
C SER A 86 2.84 -0.33 5.67
N GLY A 87 2.43 0.43 6.68
CA GLY A 87 3.31 1.10 7.65
C GLY A 87 3.38 0.36 8.99
N ASN A 88 4.12 0.88 9.97
CA ASN A 88 4.27 0.22 11.27
C ASN A 88 2.95 0.14 12.04
N HIS A 89 2.05 1.11 11.90
CA HIS A 89 0.75 1.04 12.56
C HIS A 89 -0.13 -0.04 11.94
N ASP A 90 -0.05 -0.26 10.63
CA ASP A 90 -0.77 -1.33 9.94
C ASP A 90 -0.33 -2.73 10.40
N TRP A 91 0.93 -2.85 10.83
CA TRP A 91 1.51 -4.06 11.46
C TRP A 91 1.27 -4.12 12.98
N ASN A 92 0.21 -3.50 13.51
CA ASN A 92 -0.07 -3.43 14.96
C ASN A 92 1.16 -2.97 15.78
N LYS A 93 1.93 -2.02 15.23
CA LYS A 93 3.14 -1.45 15.85
C LYS A 93 4.22 -2.47 16.18
N GLY A 94 4.42 -3.50 15.36
CA GLY A 94 5.50 -4.44 15.61
C GLY A 94 5.14 -5.63 16.49
N LYS A 95 3.89 -5.74 16.97
CA LYS A 95 3.46 -6.81 17.89
C LYS A 95 3.37 -8.16 17.19
N ASP A 96 3.39 -9.23 17.97
CA ASP A 96 3.50 -10.61 17.49
C ASP A 96 2.42 -11.00 16.45
N ASP A 97 1.21 -10.45 16.58
CA ASP A 97 0.06 -10.66 15.69
C ASP A 97 -0.04 -9.63 14.55
N GLY A 98 0.99 -8.81 14.32
CA GLY A 98 0.99 -7.75 13.31
C GLY A 98 0.73 -8.24 11.88
N TYR A 99 1.21 -9.45 11.54
CA TYR A 99 0.91 -10.09 10.26
C TYR A 99 -0.60 -10.25 10.02
N ASP A 100 -1.35 -10.66 11.05
CA ASP A 100 -2.80 -10.83 10.91
C ASP A 100 -3.52 -9.51 10.65
N TYR A 101 -3.00 -8.38 11.15
CA TYR A 101 -3.55 -7.05 10.88
C TYR A 101 -3.33 -6.65 9.42
N VAL A 102 -2.13 -6.90 8.88
CA VAL A 102 -1.82 -6.64 7.47
C VAL A 102 -2.73 -7.45 6.56
N ILE A 103 -2.83 -8.77 6.78
CA ILE A 103 -3.69 -9.65 5.97
C ILE A 103 -5.16 -9.24 6.06
N ARG A 104 -5.63 -8.81 7.24
CA ARG A 104 -6.99 -8.29 7.39
C ARG A 104 -7.19 -7.00 6.60
N GLN A 105 -6.24 -6.08 6.63
CA GLN A 105 -6.32 -4.80 5.95
C GLN A 105 -6.25 -4.96 4.42
N GLU A 106 -5.32 -5.76 3.92
CA GLU A 106 -5.20 -6.17 2.51
C GLU A 106 -6.54 -6.69 1.99
N LYS A 107 -7.07 -7.77 2.61
CA LYS A 107 -8.36 -8.35 2.21
C LYS A 107 -9.53 -7.39 2.27
N TYR A 108 -9.51 -6.45 3.22
CA TYR A 108 -10.57 -5.46 3.34
C TYR A 108 -10.51 -4.42 2.23
N LEU A 109 -9.32 -3.88 1.95
CA LEU A 109 -9.10 -2.93 0.88
C LEU A 109 -9.39 -3.57 -0.48
N GLU A 110 -8.83 -4.74 -0.78
CA GLU A 110 -9.13 -5.44 -2.05
C GLU A 110 -10.63 -5.68 -2.22
N LYS A 111 -11.37 -6.01 -1.14
CA LYS A 111 -12.82 -6.11 -1.19
C LYS A 111 -13.52 -4.78 -1.54
N LEU A 112 -13.01 -3.65 -1.05
CA LEU A 112 -13.56 -2.33 -1.40
C LEU A 112 -13.29 -2.00 -2.88
N PHE A 113 -12.18 -2.46 -3.44
CA PHE A 113 -11.77 -2.24 -4.82
C PHE A 113 -12.13 -3.44 -5.74
N ASP A 114 -13.29 -4.06 -5.51
CA ASP A 114 -13.86 -5.13 -6.35
C ASP A 114 -12.90 -6.32 -6.64
N GLY A 115 -12.02 -6.64 -5.69
CA GLY A 115 -11.04 -7.73 -5.79
C GLY A 115 -9.75 -7.37 -6.51
N ALA A 116 -9.52 -6.10 -6.85
CA ALA A 116 -8.26 -5.64 -7.43
C ALA A 116 -7.11 -5.80 -6.42
N ASN A 117 -5.98 -6.35 -6.87
CA ASN A 117 -4.75 -6.41 -6.07
C ASN A 117 -4.11 -5.02 -5.99
N ILE A 118 -4.45 -4.30 -4.92
CA ILE A 118 -3.99 -2.93 -4.66
C ILE A 118 -3.07 -2.83 -3.44
N TYR A 119 -2.95 -3.88 -2.62
CA TYR A 119 -2.12 -3.87 -1.43
C TYR A 119 -0.79 -4.56 -1.73
N LEU A 120 0.28 -3.77 -1.82
CA LEU A 120 1.59 -4.24 -2.28
C LEU A 120 2.68 -3.98 -1.23
N PRO A 121 3.65 -4.89 -1.09
CA PRO A 121 3.63 -6.27 -1.56
C PRO A 121 2.50 -7.09 -0.89
N SER A 122 1.82 -7.94 -1.66
CA SER A 122 0.73 -8.79 -1.18
C SER A 122 1.19 -9.81 -0.14
N ASN A 123 0.27 -10.37 0.63
CA ASN A 123 0.50 -11.35 1.69
C ASN A 123 1.49 -10.87 2.78
N GLY A 124 1.64 -9.57 2.98
CA GLY A 124 2.60 -9.00 3.93
C GLY A 124 4.07 -9.32 3.61
N CYS A 125 4.37 -9.74 2.38
CA CYS A 125 5.73 -10.08 1.94
C CYS A 125 6.70 -8.88 2.00
N PRO A 126 8.02 -9.11 2.05
CA PRO A 126 9.02 -8.03 2.09
C PRO A 126 9.07 -7.20 0.80
N GLY A 127 8.64 -7.77 -0.33
CA GLY A 127 8.96 -7.28 -1.67
C GLY A 127 10.26 -7.91 -2.19
N PRO A 128 10.98 -7.26 -3.12
CA PRO A 128 10.54 -6.10 -3.88
C PRO A 128 9.42 -6.49 -4.85
N LYS A 129 8.38 -5.65 -4.96
CA LYS A 129 7.29 -5.86 -5.92
C LYS A 129 7.37 -4.82 -7.02
N GLU A 130 7.76 -5.25 -8.22
CA GLU A 130 7.75 -4.41 -9.43
C GLU A 130 6.30 -4.15 -9.89
N VAL A 131 6.01 -2.88 -10.17
CA VAL A 131 4.81 -2.39 -10.85
C VAL A 131 5.27 -1.60 -12.08
N SER A 132 5.27 -2.25 -13.24
CA SER A 132 5.59 -1.57 -14.51
C SER A 132 4.49 -0.55 -14.83
N ILE A 133 4.87 0.69 -15.08
CA ILE A 133 3.94 1.79 -15.39
C ILE A 133 3.90 2.03 -16.89
N ASN A 134 5.03 2.40 -17.49
CA ASN A 134 5.20 2.62 -18.91
C ASN A 134 6.68 2.39 -19.30
N ASP A 135 7.07 2.82 -20.50
CA ASP A 135 8.45 2.64 -20.99
C ASP A 135 9.48 3.50 -20.26
N ASP A 136 9.04 4.56 -19.57
CA ASP A 136 9.90 5.53 -18.90
C ASP A 136 9.88 5.43 -17.37
N LEU A 137 8.90 4.71 -16.78
CA LEU A 137 8.68 4.63 -15.34
C LEU A 137 8.29 3.21 -14.90
N THR A 138 8.89 2.78 -13.78
CA THR A 138 8.53 1.59 -13.01
C THR A 138 8.46 1.98 -11.54
N ILE A 139 7.55 1.39 -10.77
CA ILE A 139 7.49 1.54 -9.31
C ILE A 139 7.94 0.23 -8.65
N VAL A 140 8.71 0.32 -7.57
CA VAL A 140 9.09 -0.84 -6.75
C VAL A 140 8.55 -0.67 -5.34
N ALA A 141 7.53 -1.46 -4.98
CA ALA A 141 6.97 -1.46 -3.63
C ALA A 141 7.79 -2.38 -2.71
N ILE A 142 8.17 -1.85 -1.55
CA ILE A 142 8.96 -2.55 -0.53
C ILE A 142 8.23 -2.41 0.81
N ASN A 143 8.06 -3.53 1.50
CA ASN A 143 7.52 -3.54 2.85
C ASN A 143 8.65 -3.38 3.86
N THR A 144 9.00 -2.15 4.19
CA THR A 144 10.11 -1.86 5.10
C THR A 144 9.82 -2.33 6.53
N GLN A 145 8.56 -2.32 6.95
CA GLN A 145 8.17 -2.79 8.29
C GLN A 145 8.45 -4.28 8.49
N TRP A 146 8.38 -5.11 7.44
CA TRP A 146 8.74 -6.53 7.48
C TRP A 146 10.13 -6.77 8.10
N TRP A 147 11.11 -5.91 7.80
CA TRP A 147 12.51 -6.05 8.25
C TRP A 147 12.71 -5.80 9.75
N ILE A 148 11.80 -5.07 10.38
CA ILE A 148 11.90 -4.65 11.79
C ILE A 148 10.78 -5.19 12.67
N GLN A 149 9.88 -5.99 12.10
CA GLN A 149 8.79 -6.67 12.78
C GLN A 149 9.31 -7.77 13.72
N ARG A 150 8.70 -7.92 14.91
CA ARG A 150 9.08 -8.98 15.88
C ARG A 150 8.31 -10.29 15.70
N GLY A 151 7.06 -10.19 15.26
CA GLY A 151 6.17 -11.32 15.03
C GLY A 151 6.53 -12.13 13.78
N PHE A 152 5.55 -12.92 13.30
CA PHE A 152 5.72 -13.70 12.08
C PHE A 152 6.05 -12.80 10.87
N ARG A 153 7.04 -13.24 10.08
CA ARG A 153 7.52 -12.59 8.87
C ARG A 153 7.34 -13.55 7.68
N PRO A 154 6.33 -13.36 6.82
CA PRO A 154 6.10 -14.26 5.69
C PRO A 154 7.28 -14.21 4.70
N ILE A 155 7.78 -15.36 4.26
CA ILE A 155 8.86 -15.44 3.27
C ILE A 155 8.86 -16.77 2.50
N GLY A 156 9.29 -16.69 1.24
CA GLY A 156 9.34 -17.81 0.30
C GLY A 156 7.98 -18.27 -0.20
N ALA A 157 8.02 -19.25 -1.10
CA ALA A 157 6.87 -19.69 -1.88
C ALA A 157 5.70 -20.20 -1.01
N LYS A 158 5.99 -20.80 0.16
CA LYS A 158 4.96 -21.31 1.08
C LYS A 158 4.04 -20.20 1.63
N ASP A 159 4.59 -18.99 1.78
CA ASP A 159 3.90 -17.81 2.31
C ASP A 159 3.43 -16.89 1.15
N GLY A 160 3.60 -17.33 -0.10
CA GLY A 160 3.21 -16.58 -1.29
C GLY A 160 4.15 -15.43 -1.65
N CYS A 161 5.39 -15.44 -1.15
CA CYS A 161 6.39 -14.40 -1.42
C CYS A 161 7.34 -14.79 -2.56
N SER A 162 7.74 -13.79 -3.34
CA SER A 162 8.74 -13.95 -4.41
C SER A 162 10.14 -14.19 -3.84
N ALA A 163 10.55 -13.38 -2.84
CA ALA A 163 11.81 -13.57 -2.14
C ALA A 163 11.74 -14.81 -1.24
N SER A 164 12.71 -15.70 -1.38
CA SER A 164 12.86 -16.93 -0.59
C SER A 164 13.77 -16.78 0.63
N SER A 165 14.58 -15.72 0.68
CA SER A 165 15.39 -15.32 1.83
C SER A 165 15.60 -13.79 1.84
N GLU A 166 16.20 -13.27 2.90
CA GLU A 166 16.56 -11.85 2.98
C GLU A 166 17.62 -11.47 1.93
N GLU A 167 18.54 -12.38 1.60
CA GLU A 167 19.53 -12.19 0.54
C GLU A 167 18.88 -12.22 -0.84
N ASP A 168 17.91 -13.12 -1.05
CA ASP A 168 17.17 -13.25 -2.30
C ASP A 168 16.38 -11.98 -2.62
N PHE A 169 15.88 -11.27 -1.59
CA PHE A 169 15.29 -9.94 -1.78
C PHE A 169 16.23 -8.97 -2.51
N PHE A 170 17.51 -8.92 -2.11
CA PHE A 170 18.48 -8.00 -2.72
C PHE A 170 18.85 -8.41 -4.14
N VAL A 171 18.94 -9.72 -4.40
CA VAL A 171 19.13 -10.25 -5.76
C VAL A 171 17.96 -9.83 -6.65
N LEU A 172 16.72 -10.06 -6.21
CA LEU A 172 15.52 -9.65 -6.95
C LEU A 172 15.45 -8.14 -7.16
N LEU A 173 15.86 -7.34 -6.17
CA LEU A 173 15.89 -5.88 -6.29
C LEU A 173 16.91 -5.45 -7.36
N GLU A 174 18.12 -6.01 -7.33
CA GLU A 174 19.14 -5.74 -8.34
C GLU A 174 18.66 -6.14 -9.74
N GLU A 175 18.03 -7.31 -9.89
CA GLU A 175 17.44 -7.75 -11.15
C GLU A 175 16.39 -6.77 -11.68
N ILE A 176 15.48 -6.30 -10.82
CA ILE A 176 14.47 -5.28 -11.20
C ILE A 176 15.14 -3.98 -11.63
N LEU A 177 16.16 -3.51 -10.89
CA LEU A 177 16.88 -2.28 -11.22
C LEU A 177 17.64 -2.39 -12.54
N GLN A 178 18.33 -3.52 -12.79
CA GLN A 178 19.04 -3.76 -14.06
C GLN A 178 18.08 -3.87 -15.24
N LYS A 179 16.96 -4.58 -15.06
CA LYS A 179 15.89 -4.69 -16.06
C LYS A 179 15.31 -3.31 -16.44
N ASN A 180 15.28 -2.37 -15.49
CA ASN A 180 14.70 -1.04 -15.66
C ASN A 180 15.75 0.07 -15.78
N ILE A 181 16.99 -0.23 -16.18
CA ILE A 181 18.09 0.75 -16.20
C ILE A 181 17.85 1.96 -17.11
N ASN A 182 16.97 1.82 -18.11
CA ASN A 182 16.58 2.90 -19.02
C ASN A 182 15.32 3.67 -18.55
N LYS A 183 14.76 3.31 -17.39
CA LYS A 183 13.56 3.92 -16.81
C LYS A 183 13.91 4.72 -15.55
N LYS A 184 12.96 5.55 -15.11
CA LYS A 184 12.88 6.01 -13.73
C LYS A 184 12.33 4.88 -12.86
N VAL A 185 12.91 4.72 -11.67
CA VAL A 185 12.49 3.77 -10.62
C VAL A 185 12.30 4.54 -9.32
#